data_AF-A0A563CP70-F1
#
_entry.id   AF-A0A563CP70-F1
#
_cell.length_a   1.000
_cell.length_b   1.000
_cell.length_c   1.000
_cell.angle_alpha   90.00
_cell.angle_beta   90.00
_cell.angle_gamma   90.00
#
_symmetry.space_group_name_H-M   'P 1'
#
loop_
_entity.id
_entity.type
_entity.pdbx_description
1 polymer ?
#
loop_
_entity_poly.entity_id
_entity_poly.type
_entity_poly.pdbx_seq_one_letter_code
_entity_poly.pdbx_strand_id
1 'polypeptide(L)' 'MKYEFNFGWFIGGLFIVIASVVFLRFHRQIADNMGSGIADYEKYRLYGLISIGVGFICMTNIAPLLLGIVLDMLFKGSNK' A
#
# COMPACT_ATOMS: atom_id res chain seq x y z
N MET A 1 1.87 8.09 20.69
CA MET A 1 3.10 7.57 20.07
C MET A 1 3.81 8.74 19.41
N LYS A 2 5.12 8.93 19.61
CA LYS A 2 5.89 9.94 18.88
C LYS A 2 6.18 9.39 17.48
N TYR A 3 5.84 10.17 16.46
CA TYR A 3 6.26 9.85 15.09
C TYR A 3 7.78 10.00 15.02
N GLU A 4 8.48 8.90 14.75
CA GLU A 4 9.90 8.91 14.44
C GLU A 4 10.09 8.43 13.00
N PHE A 5 10.70 9.29 12.19
CA PHE A 5 11.04 8.94 10.82
C PHE A 5 12.08 7.83 10.85
N ASN A 6 11.76 6.69 10.22
CA ASN A 6 12.64 5.54 10.17
C ASN A 6 13.12 5.32 8.73
N PHE A 7 14.42 5.41 8.54
CA PHE A 7 15.08 5.29 7.24
C PHE A 7 14.89 3.90 6.60
N GLY A 8 14.77 2.84 7.41
CA GLY A 8 14.50 1.48 6.94
C GLY A 8 13.10 1.35 6.33
N TRP A 9 12.08 1.93 6.97
CA TRP A 9 10.72 1.98 6.44
C TRP A 9 10.61 2.85 5.18
N PHE A 10 11.36 3.96 5.14
CA PHE A 10 11.48 4.77 3.94
C PHE A 10 12.03 3.99 2.74
N ILE A 11 13.16 3.30 2.92
CA ILE A 11 13.78 2.50 1.85
C ILE A 11 12.86 1.33 1.45
N GLY A 12 12.27 0.63 2.42
CA GLY A 12 11.33 -0.46 2.15
C GLY A 12 10.11 0.01 1.36
N GLY A 13 9.50 1.13 1.77
CA GLY A 13 8.40 1.76 1.05
C GLY A 13 8.78 2.20 -0.36
N LEU A 14 9.99 2.74 -0.54
CA LEU A 14 10.51 3.12 -1.85
C LEU A 14 10.58 1.91 -2.81
N PHE A 15 11.09 0.76 -2.35
CA PHE A 15 11.09 -0.47 -3.16
C PHE A 15 9.68 -0.94 -3.52
N ILE A 16 8.72 -0.82 -2.60
CA ILE A 16 7.31 -1.16 -2.87
C ILE A 16 6.72 -0.23 -3.93
N VAL A 17 6.99 1.07 -3.86
CA VAL A 17 6.54 2.03 -4.87
C VAL A 17 7.15 1.71 -6.24
N ILE A 18 8.47 1.46 -6.31
CA ILE A 18 9.14 1.10 -7.56
C ILE A 18 8.52 -0.18 -8.14
N ALA A 19 8.36 -1.23 -7.34
CA ALA A 19 7.74 -2.48 -7.77
C ALA A 19 6.29 -2.28 -8.26
N SER A 20 5.53 -1.42 -7.57
CA SER A 20 4.14 -1.11 -7.93
C SER A 20 4.04 -0.33 -9.24
N VAL A 21 4.94 0.61 -9.48
CA VAL A 21 5.01 1.37 -10.75
C VAL A 21 5.39 0.44 -11.91
N VAL A 22 6.34 -0.47 -11.69
CA VAL A 22 6.70 -1.50 -12.69
C VAL A 22 5.50 -2.40 -12.97
N PHE A 23 4.80 -2.86 -11.94
CA PHE A 23 3.57 -3.64 -12.08
C PHE A 23 2.49 -2.89 -12.87
N LEU A 24 2.26 -1.60 -12.56
CA LEU A 24 1.32 -0.75 -13.29
C LEU A 24 1.73 -0.57 -14.76
N ARG A 25 3.03 -0.47 -15.05
CA ARG A 25 3.53 -0.35 -16.42
C ARG A 25 3.24 -1.62 -17.23
N PHE A 26 3.38 -2.79 -16.61
CA PHE A 26 3.19 -4.09 -17.24
C PHE A 26 1.82 -4.73 -16.95
N HIS A 27 0.85 -3.99 -16.41
CA HIS A 27 -0.46 -4.51 -16.00
C HIS A 27 -1.18 -5.32 -17.09
N ARG A 28 -1.04 -4.93 -18.36
CA ARG A 28 -1.62 -5.65 -19.51
C ARG A 28 -0.99 -7.03 -19.69
N GLN A 29 0.34 -7.10 -19.72
CA GLN A 29 1.06 -8.38 -19.83
C GLN A 29 0.79 -9.29 -18.64
N ILE A 30 0.65 -8.72 -17.45
CA ILE A 30 0.32 -9.49 -16.25
C ILE A 30 -1.10 -10.03 -16.34
N ALA A 31 -2.07 -9.21 -16.74
CA ALA A 31 -3.45 -9.64 -16.91
C ALA A 31 -3.63 -10.65 -18.06
N ASP A 32 -2.80 -10.58 -19.10
CA ASP A 32 -2.79 -11.55 -20.21
C ASP A 32 -2.21 -12.91 -19.79
N ASN A 33 -1.22 -12.92 -18.90
CA ASN A 33 -0.56 -14.16 -18.45
C ASN A 33 -1.19 -14.77 -17.19
N MET A 34 -1.84 -13.96 -16.34
CA MET A 34 -2.36 -14.39 -15.03
C MET A 34 -3.88 -14.20 -14.86
N GLY A 35 -4.55 -13.51 -15.77
CA GLY A 35 -5.97 -13.20 -15.71
C GLY A 35 -6.75 -13.65 -16.95
N SER A 36 -7.98 -13.15 -17.09
CA SER A 36 -8.83 -13.38 -18.27
C SER A 36 -8.49 -12.43 -19.43
N GLY A 37 -7.27 -11.89 -19.47
CA GLY A 37 -6.86 -10.86 -20.44
C GLY A 37 -7.64 -9.56 -20.27
N ILE A 38 -8.23 -9.06 -21.36
CA ILE A 38 -8.83 -7.71 -21.49
C ILE A 38 -9.84 -7.38 -20.39
N ALA A 39 -10.64 -8.37 -19.94
CA ALA A 39 -11.67 -8.18 -18.92
C ALA A 39 -11.12 -7.77 -17.54
N ASP A 40 -9.86 -8.09 -17.26
CA ASP A 40 -9.23 -7.82 -15.96
C ASP A 40 -8.23 -6.66 -15.98
N TYR A 41 -7.92 -6.08 -17.15
CA TYR A 41 -6.94 -4.99 -17.28
C TYR A 41 -7.20 -3.83 -16.33
N GLU A 42 -8.47 -3.47 -16.16
CA GLU A 42 -8.88 -2.37 -15.29
C GLU A 42 -8.71 -2.71 -13.81
N LYS A 43 -8.94 -3.98 -13.41
CA LYS A 43 -8.70 -4.46 -12.05
C LYS A 43 -7.21 -4.48 -11.72
N TYR A 44 -6.38 -5.00 -12.63
CA TYR A 44 -4.93 -5.02 -12.45
C TYR A 44 -4.34 -3.60 -12.40
N ARG A 45 -4.87 -2.67 -13.21
CA ARG A 45 -4.51 -1.24 -13.13
C ARG A 45 -4.92 -0.64 -11.78
N LEU A 46 -6.11 -0.95 -11.28
CA LEU A 46 -6.57 -0.48 -9.98
C LEU A 46 -5.70 -1.02 -8.84
N TYR A 47 -5.36 -2.31 -8.85
CA TYR A 47 -4.49 -2.91 -7.84
C TYR A 47 -3.08 -2.30 -7.83
N GLY A 48 -2.51 -2.04 -9.01
CA GLY A 48 -1.22 -1.34 -9.10
C GLY A 48 -1.28 0.09 -8.53
N LEU A 49 -2.39 0.80 -8.74
CA LEU A 49 -2.62 2.14 -8.17
C LEU A 49 -2.75 2.10 -6.65
N ILE A 50 -3.48 1.12 -6.12
CA ILE A 50 -3.63 0.91 -4.67
C ILE A 50 -2.28 0.57 -4.04
N SER A 51 -1.49 -0.31 -4.68
CA SER A 51 -0.20 -0.72 -4.14
C SER A 51 0.84 0.42 -4.13
N ILE A 52 0.76 1.37 -5.08
CA ILE A 52 1.53 2.64 -5.00
C ILE A 52 1.17 3.40 -3.72
N GLY A 53 -0.13 3.57 -3.43
CA GLY A 53 -0.60 4.23 -2.22
C GLY A 53 -0.10 3.54 -0.94
N VAL A 54 -0.15 2.20 -0.91
CA VAL A 54 0.39 1.40 0.20
C VAL A 54 1.90 1.62 0.35
N GLY A 55 2.66 1.64 -0.74
CA GLY A 55 4.09 1.93 -0.73
C GLY A 55 4.42 3.30 -0.13
N PHE A 56 3.63 4.33 -0.44
CA PHE A 56 3.77 5.66 0.17
C PHE A 56 3.46 5.66 1.67
N ILE A 57 2.44 4.93 2.11
CA ILE A 57 2.10 4.80 3.54
C ILE A 57 3.23 4.11 4.30
N CYS A 58 3.85 3.07 3.71
CA CYS A 58 5.03 2.42 4.26
C CYS A 58 6.24 3.36 4.29
N MET A 59 6.49 4.10 3.20
CA MET A 59 7.63 5.02 3.06
C MET A 59 7.59 6.15 4.10
N THR A 60 6.38 6.62 4.42
CA THR A 60 6.16 7.68 5.41
C THR A 60 6.10 7.15 6.84
N ASN A 61 6.19 5.83 7.07
CA ASN A 61 6.06 5.22 8.39
C ASN A 61 4.79 5.70 9.15
N ILE A 62 3.70 5.97 8.41
CA ILE A 62 2.42 6.43 8.97
C ILE A 62 1.55 5.24 9.41
N ALA A 63 1.85 4.03 8.94
CA ALA A 63 1.09 2.83 9.27
C ALA A 63 0.90 2.60 10.79
N PRO A 64 1.91 2.76 11.66
CA PRO A 64 1.73 2.64 13.11
C PRO A 64 0.83 3.73 13.71
N LEU A 65 0.83 4.92 13.10
CA LEU A 65 0.01 6.05 13.51
C LEU A 65 -1.47 5.80 13.17
N LEU A 66 -1.74 5.29 11.95
CA LEU A 66 -3.07 4.83 11.54
C LEU A 66 -3.58 3.68 12.42
N LEU A 67 -2.72 2.70 12.71
CA LEU A 67 -3.07 1.58 13.59
C LEU A 67 -3.40 2.08 15.00
N GLY A 68 -2.64 3.03 15.53
CA GLY A 68 -2.93 3.69 16.80
C GLY A 68 -4.29 4.38 16.80
N ILE A 69 -4.64 5.11 15.73
CA ILE A 69 -5.95 5.76 15.59
C ILE A 69 -7.09 4.73 15.57
N VAL A 70 -6.94 3.63 14.81
CA VAL A 70 -7.96 2.57 14.74
C VAL A 70 -8.12 1.84 16.07
N LEU A 71 -7.01 1.50 16.73
CA LEU A 71 -7.02 0.87 18.05
C LEU A 71 -7.63 1.82 19.10
N ASP A 72 -7.30 3.11 19.06
CA ASP A 72 -7.92 4.10 19.93
C ASP A 72 -9.44 4.19 19.66
N MET A 73 -9.90 4.18 18.41
CA MET A 73 -11.35 4.16 18.12
C MET A 73 -12.04 2.90 18.65
N LEU A 74 -11.40 1.73 18.54
CA LEU A 74 -11.97 0.45 18.96
C LEU A 74 -11.96 0.27 20.48
N PHE A 75 -10.89 0.67 21.16
CA PHE A 75 -10.67 0.38 22.58
C PHE A 75 -10.95 1.55 23.52
N LYS A 76 -10.99 2.81 23.04
CA LYS A 76 -11.34 3.98 23.87
C LYS A 76 -12.82 4.02 24.26
N GLY A 77 -13.68 3.23 23.59
CA GLY A 77 -15.06 2.98 24.01
C GLY A 77 -15.22 1.88 25.09
N SER A 78 -14.18 1.09 25.35
CA SER A 78 -14.22 -0.05 26.29
C SER A 78 -13.75 0.29 27.71
N ASN A 79 -13.28 1.52 27.95
CA ASN A 79 -12.85 2.01 29.27
C ASN A 79 -13.89 2.97 29.86
N LYS A 80 -15.08 2.46 30.18
CA LYS A 80 -15.97 3.04 31.20
C LYS A 80 -16.17 2.02 32.31
#